data_AF-A0A370HD07-F1
#
_entry.id   AF-A0A370HD07-F1
#
_cell.length_a   1.000
_cell.length_b   1.000
_cell.length_c   1.000
_cell.angle_alpha   90.00
_cell.angle_beta   90.00
_cell.angle_gamma   90.00
#
_symmetry.space_group_name_H-M   'P 1'
#
loop_
_entity.id
_entity.type
_entity.pdbx_description
1 polymer ?
#
loop_
_entity_poly.entity_id
_entity_poly.type
_entity_poly.pdbx_seq_one_letter_code
_entity_poly.pdbx_strand_id
1 'polypeptide(L)'
;MSTAMWSTLLGLVVILGGAVYLLLSFDDEDVWEPGEDSTRVVEVVGWHHGPPPEPFTVKAAHQVMRQHKTCRRQDCARKRAAWERLVEVRHVTPDSGRTQ
;
A
#
# COMPACT_ATOMS: atom_id res chain seq x y z
N MET A 1 22.31 -38.07 -19.51
CA MET A 1 21.11 -37.20 -19.46
C MET A 1 20.88 -36.65 -20.87
N SER A 2 19.69 -36.81 -21.44
CA SER A 2 19.39 -36.39 -22.82
C SER A 2 19.33 -34.87 -22.92
N THR A 3 19.84 -34.31 -24.03
CA THR A 3 19.72 -32.88 -24.36
C THR A 3 18.27 -32.41 -24.38
N ALA A 4 17.35 -33.29 -24.77
CA ALA A 4 15.91 -33.07 -24.71
C ALA A 4 15.39 -32.78 -23.28
N MET A 5 15.95 -33.43 -22.25
CA MET A 5 15.56 -33.20 -20.85
C MET A 5 16.06 -31.85 -20.32
N TRP A 6 17.21 -31.39 -20.81
CA TRP A 6 17.72 -30.07 -20.47
C TRP A 6 16.88 -28.96 -21.11
N SER A 7 16.46 -29.13 -22.36
CA SER A 7 15.60 -28.15 -23.03
C SER A 7 14.23 -27.99 -22.36
N THR A 8 13.61 -29.09 -21.90
CA THR A 8 12.33 -29.02 -21.19
C THR A 8 12.47 -28.35 -19.82
N LEU A 9 13.53 -28.65 -19.08
CA LEU A 9 13.82 -28.00 -17.80
C LEU A 9 14.06 -26.49 -17.98
N LEU A 10 14.85 -26.09 -18.97
CA LEU A 10 15.07 -24.67 -19.27
C LEU A 10 13.77 -23.96 -19.66
N GLY A 11 12.94 -24.59 -20.51
CA GLY A 11 11.64 -24.05 -20.89
C GLY A 11 10.72 -23.84 -19.68
N LEU A 12 10.63 -24.83 -18.78
CA LEU A 12 9.84 -24.72 -17.56
C LEU A 12 10.33 -23.61 -16.64
N VAL A 13 11.66 -23.45 -16.49
CA VAL A 13 12.25 -22.37 -15.67
C VAL A 13 11.90 -21.00 -16.23
N VAL A 14 11.96 -20.81 -17.55
CA VAL A 14 11.60 -19.53 -18.20
C VAL A 14 10.11 -19.22 -18.02
N ILE A 15 9.23 -20.21 -18.20
CA ILE A 15 7.78 -20.04 -18.06
C ILE A 15 7.41 -19.73 -16.61
N LEU A 16 7.91 -20.52 -15.65
CA LEU A 16 7.64 -20.31 -14.24
C LEU A 16 8.22 -18.98 -13.75
N GLY A 17 9.45 -18.65 -14.17
CA GLY A 17 10.07 -17.36 -13.87
C GLY A 17 9.28 -16.18 -14.43
N GLY A 18 8.82 -16.27 -15.67
CA GLY A 18 7.97 -15.26 -16.30
C GLY A 18 6.61 -15.10 -15.62
N ALA A 19 5.98 -16.21 -15.22
CA ALA A 19 4.71 -16.18 -14.50
C ALA A 19 4.86 -15.55 -13.10
N VAL A 20 5.92 -15.90 -12.36
CA VAL A 20 6.25 -15.28 -11.07
C VAL A 20 6.54 -13.79 -11.25
N TYR A 21 7.34 -13.43 -12.26
CA TYR A 21 7.66 -12.03 -12.56
C TYR A 21 6.41 -11.22 -12.86
N LEU A 22 5.49 -11.74 -13.68
CA LEU A 22 4.22 -11.07 -13.95
C LEU A 22 3.38 -10.94 -12.68
N LEU A 23 3.23 -11.99 -11.89
CA LEU A 23 2.49 -11.94 -10.62
C LEU A 23 3.08 -10.91 -9.64
N LEU A 24 4.39 -10.76 -9.60
CA LEU A 24 5.05 -9.74 -8.80
C LEU A 24 4.88 -8.34 -9.40
N SER A 25 4.90 -8.21 -10.73
CA SER A 25 4.75 -6.92 -11.42
C SER A 25 3.31 -6.38 -11.38
N PHE A 26 2.30 -7.26 -11.25
CA PHE A 26 0.90 -6.83 -11.10
C PHE A 26 0.61 -6.11 -9.78
N ASP A 27 1.45 -6.25 -8.75
CA ASP A 27 1.32 -5.46 -7.51
C ASP A 27 1.99 -4.07 -7.65
N ASP A 28 2.84 -3.89 -8.67
CA ASP A 28 3.74 -2.75 -8.87
C ASP A 28 3.21 -1.82 -9.98
N GLU A 29 2.00 -1.29 -9.78
CA GLU A 29 1.56 -0.07 -10.47
C GLU A 29 1.36 1.06 -9.45
N ASP A 30 2.38 1.29 -8.62
CA ASP A 30 2.59 2.59 -8.01
C ASP A 30 3.45 3.40 -8.99
N VAL A 31 2.82 4.30 -9.75
CA VAL A 31 3.49 5.25 -10.63
C VAL A 31 4.64 5.92 -9.86
N TRP A 32 5.87 5.60 -10.26
CA TRP A 32 7.10 6.20 -9.74
C TRP A 32 7.17 7.66 -10.20
N GLU A 33 6.68 8.58 -9.37
CA GLU A 33 7.11 9.97 -9.45
C GLU A 33 8.51 10.02 -8.80
N PRO A 34 9.57 10.47 -9.51
CA PRO A 34 10.89 10.62 -8.92
C PRO A 34 10.88 11.82 -7.97
N GLY A 35 10.33 11.62 -6.78
CA GLY A 35 10.53 12.46 -5.60
C GLY A 35 11.72 11.93 -4.81
N GLU A 36 12.68 12.80 -4.57
CA GLU A 36 13.90 12.58 -3.80
C GLU A 36 13.69 11.81 -2.47
N ASP A 37 14.60 10.85 -2.24
CA ASP A 37 14.95 10.19 -0.97
C ASP A 37 13.95 9.19 -0.33
N SER A 38 13.97 7.95 -0.82
CA SER A 38 13.31 6.81 -0.18
C SER A 38 14.22 6.13 0.85
N THR A 39 14.48 6.80 1.97
CA THR A 39 14.93 6.09 3.17
C THR A 39 13.76 5.26 3.71
N ARG A 40 13.76 3.95 3.39
CA ARG A 40 12.78 2.97 3.84
C ARG A 40 12.90 2.76 5.35
N VAL A 41 12.25 3.61 6.13
CA VAL A 41 12.06 3.41 7.57
C VAL A 41 11.12 2.22 7.75
N VAL A 42 11.65 1.09 8.21
CA VAL A 42 10.84 -0.02 8.70
C VAL A 42 10.24 0.41 10.03
N GLU A 43 9.06 1.04 9.98
CA GLU A 43 8.31 1.42 11.18
C GLU A 43 7.74 0.17 11.86
N VAL A 44 8.34 -0.16 13.02
CA VAL A 44 7.84 -1.19 13.94
C VAL A 44 6.47 -0.74 14.47
N VAL A 45 5.51 -1.66 14.39
CA VAL A 45 4.02 -1.55 14.51
C VAL A 45 3.49 -0.94 15.84
N GLY A 46 4.32 -0.34 16.69
CA GLY A 46 3.94 0.10 18.04
C GLY A 46 3.68 1.59 18.27
N TRP A 47 4.10 2.51 17.39
CA TRP A 47 4.15 3.96 17.70
C TRP A 47 3.33 4.87 16.75
N HIS A 48 2.27 4.34 16.14
CA HIS A 48 1.74 4.88 14.88
C HIS A 48 0.51 5.81 14.98
N HIS A 49 0.34 6.53 16.11
CA HIS A 49 -0.76 7.51 16.23
C HIS A 49 -0.38 8.91 15.73
N GLY A 50 0.90 9.16 15.46
CA GLY A 50 1.40 10.42 14.91
C GLY A 50 0.89 10.68 13.48
N PRO A 51 0.79 11.97 13.08
CA PRO A 51 0.42 12.33 11.72
C PRO A 51 1.46 11.78 10.73
N PRO A 52 1.05 11.42 9.50
CA PRO A 52 2.02 11.07 8.48
C PRO A 52 2.84 12.32 8.10
N PRO A 53 4.11 12.14 7.68
CA PRO A 53 4.93 13.25 7.18
C PRO A 53 4.36 13.85 5.89
N GLU A 54 3.65 13.06 5.09
CA GLU A 54 3.05 13.44 3.82
C GLU A 54 1.58 13.02 3.73
N PRO A 55 0.76 13.65 2.86
CA PRO A 55 -0.59 13.21 2.60
C PRO A 55 -0.62 11.75 2.11
N PHE A 56 -1.59 10.96 2.59
CA PHE A 56 -1.70 9.57 2.15
C PHE A 56 -2.10 9.46 0.67
N THR A 57 -1.65 8.40 0.01
CA THR A 57 -2.33 7.90 -1.19
C THR A 57 -3.71 7.37 -0.81
N VAL A 58 -4.63 7.27 -1.77
CA VAL A 58 -5.99 6.76 -1.51
C VAL A 58 -5.96 5.32 -0.98
N LYS A 59 -5.11 4.46 -1.55
CA LYS A 59 -4.89 3.07 -1.11
C LYS A 59 -4.37 3.02 0.33
N ALA A 60 -3.36 3.82 0.66
CA ALA A 60 -2.80 3.91 2.00
C ALA A 60 -3.82 4.45 3.02
N ALA A 61 -4.60 5.47 2.66
CA ALA A 61 -5.64 6.02 3.52
C ALA A 61 -6.71 4.96 3.87
N HIS A 62 -7.16 4.17 2.90
CA HIS A 62 -8.07 3.05 3.16
C HIS A 62 -7.44 1.97 4.06
N GLN A 63 -6.16 1.66 3.88
CA GLN A 63 -5.43 0.71 4.72
C GLN A 63 -5.34 1.19 6.18
N VAL A 64 -4.99 2.46 6.40
CA VAL A 64 -4.95 3.07 7.73
C VAL A 64 -6.32 3.04 8.40
N MET A 65 -7.40 3.35 7.66
CA MET A 65 -8.76 3.25 8.18
C MET A 65 -9.15 1.82 8.59
N ARG A 66 -8.59 0.78 7.92
CA ARG A 66 -8.77 -0.63 8.31
C ARG A 66 -7.94 -1.05 9.53
N GLN A 67 -6.73 -0.52 9.67
CA GLN A 67 -5.84 -0.84 10.78
C GLN A 67 -6.28 -0.15 12.07
N HIS A 68 -6.68 1.12 11.98
CA HIS A 68 -7.10 1.93 13.12
C HIS A 68 -8.62 1.86 13.38
N LYS A 69 -9.21 0.67 13.29
CA LYS A 69 -10.66 0.47 13.52
C LYS A 69 -11.07 0.86 14.94
N THR A 70 -10.25 0.51 15.93
CA THR A 70 -10.49 0.75 17.36
C THR A 70 -10.19 2.18 17.79
N CYS A 71 -9.34 2.91 17.04
CA CYS A 71 -9.00 4.29 17.35
C CYS A 71 -10.17 5.23 17.02
N ARG A 72 -10.37 6.24 17.86
CA ARG A 72 -11.23 7.37 17.51
C ARG A 72 -10.48 8.34 16.59
N ARG A 73 -11.21 9.11 15.76
CA ARG A 73 -10.57 10.04 14.80
C ARG A 73 -9.92 11.21 15.53
N GLN A 74 -10.55 11.72 16.59
CA GLN A 74 -10.02 12.80 17.42
C GLN A 74 -8.73 12.42 18.17
N ASP A 75 -8.58 11.14 18.53
CA ASP A 75 -7.47 10.68 19.38
C ASP A 75 -6.30 10.10 18.57
N CYS A 76 -6.47 9.92 17.25
CA CYS A 76 -5.46 9.34 16.37
C CYS A 76 -5.21 10.24 15.16
N ALA A 77 -4.11 11.00 15.19
CA ALA A 77 -3.75 11.93 14.13
C ALA A 77 -3.57 11.21 12.79
N ARG A 78 -3.04 9.98 12.79
CA ARG A 78 -2.89 9.16 11.58
C ARG A 78 -4.24 8.80 10.95
N LYS A 79 -5.21 8.38 11.76
CA LYS A 79 -6.58 8.06 11.29
C LYS A 79 -7.29 9.31 10.76
N ARG A 80 -7.10 10.45 11.43
CA ARG A 80 -7.64 11.74 10.99
C ARG A 80 -7.08 12.13 9.63
N ALA A 81 -5.76 12.11 9.45
CA ALA A 81 -5.12 12.43 8.17
C ALA A 81 -5.58 11.51 7.03
N ALA A 82 -5.75 10.21 7.31
CA ALA A 82 -6.30 9.27 6.33
C ALA A 82 -7.77 9.60 5.97
N TRP A 83 -8.59 9.95 6.95
CA TRP A 83 -9.98 10.33 6.71
C TRP A 83 -10.09 11.64 5.92
N GLU A 84 -9.32 12.67 6.29
CA GLU A 84 -9.27 13.96 5.60
C GLU A 84 -8.90 13.77 4.13
N ARG A 85 -7.89 12.94 3.85
CA ARG A 85 -7.49 12.60 2.48
C ARG A 85 -8.63 11.96 1.69
N LEU A 86 -9.36 11.01 2.27
CA LEU A 86 -10.49 10.35 1.60
C LEU A 86 -11.66 11.30 1.35
N VAL A 87 -11.86 12.30 2.22
CA VAL A 87 -12.86 13.35 2.01
C VAL A 87 -12.44 14.30 0.90
N GLU A 88 -11.17 14.71 0.90
CA GLU A 88 -10.59 15.59 -0.12
C GLU A 88 -10.74 14.98 -1.52
N VAL A 89 -10.40 13.70 -1.69
CA VAL A 89 -10.59 12.99 -2.98
C VAL A 89 -12.04 12.56 -3.24
N ARG A 90 -12.99 12.92 -2.37
CA ARG A 90 -14.42 12.60 -2.50
C ARG A 90 -14.76 11.10 -2.47
N HIS A 91 -13.89 10.27 -1.91
CA HIS A 91 -14.15 8.84 -1.66
C HIS A 91 -15.02 8.62 -0.41
N VAL A 92 -15.07 9.60 0.51
CA VAL A 92 -15.91 9.57 1.72
C VAL A 92 -16.66 10.91 1.81
N THR A 93 -17.98 10.84 1.99
CA THR A 93 -18.78 12.03 2.29
C THR A 93 -18.96 12.13 3.81
N PRO A 94 -18.57 13.25 4.45
CA PRO A 94 -18.81 13.47 5.87
C PRO A 94 -20.31 13.40 6.20
N ASP A 95 -20.66 12.58 7.18
CA ASP A 95 -22.00 12.56 7.74
C ASP A 95 -22.21 13.83 8.56
N SER A 96 -22.80 14.86 7.94
CA SER A 96 -23.03 16.19 8.53
C SER A 96 -23.86 16.17 9.83
N GLY A 97 -24.54 15.06 10.15
CA GLY A 97 -25.26 14.88 11.41
C GLY A 97 -24.44 14.22 12.53
N ARG A 98 -23.25 13.69 12.23
CA ARG A 98 -22.40 12.96 13.18
C ARG A 98 -21.03 13.60 13.28
N THR A 99 -20.97 14.74 13.96
CA THR A 99 -19.73 15.38 14.40
C THR A 99 -19.11 14.52 15.51
N GLN A 100 -18.17 13.64 15.17
CA GLN A 100 -17.39 12.84 16.11
C GLN A 100 -15.90 12.89 15.79
#